data_AF-A0A940FV35-F1
#
_entry.id   AF-A0A940FV35-F1
#
_cell.length_a   1.000
_cell.length_b   1.000
_cell.length_c   1.000
_cell.angle_alpha   90.00
_cell.angle_beta   90.00
_cell.angle_gamma   90.00
#
_symmetry.space_group_name_H-M   'P 1'
#
loop_
_entity.id
_entity.type
_entity.pdbx_description
1 polymer ?
#
loop_
_entity_poly.entity_id
_entity_poly.type
_entity_poly.pdbx_seq_one_letter_code
_entity_poly.pdbx_strand_id
1 'polypeptide(L)'
;MLAARLVASFAVSLLLPLAVLAQAGSPPSTTPISPDTASCAAAQPYLSIRGAAIWDAQPGLISKCLALIPARAADHPNIYTVAISPHGTQNLFSREARLALQRLAANYGGTAQRGVLLSNAPIDYTLVPLATRDNILQVLGALGQRANASPNDVLIVYLVSHGSSDAALQSALPGNVPIIAVSADTLADALE
;
A
#
# COMPACT_ATOMS: atom_id res chain seq x y z
N MET A 1 -48.44 50.70 -42.99
CA MET A 1 -48.61 49.46 -42.20
C MET A 1 -48.21 49.76 -40.77
N LEU A 2 -49.13 49.48 -39.85
CA LEU A 2 -49.10 49.79 -38.41
C LEU A 2 -48.15 48.84 -37.66
N ALA A 3 -47.52 49.33 -36.59
CA ALA A 3 -46.97 48.62 -35.40
C ALA A 3 -45.54 49.10 -35.08
N ALA A 4 -45.09 49.31 -33.85
CA ALA A 4 -45.71 49.39 -32.53
C ALA A 4 -44.66 50.09 -31.65
N ARG A 5 -45.08 51.05 -30.82
CA ARG A 5 -44.22 51.64 -29.79
C ARG A 5 -44.25 50.74 -28.56
N LEU A 6 -43.12 50.17 -28.15
CA LEU A 6 -42.98 49.55 -26.83
C LEU A 6 -42.30 50.54 -25.87
N VAL A 7 -43.02 50.82 -24.79
CA VAL A 7 -42.61 51.59 -23.62
C VAL A 7 -41.68 50.71 -22.78
N ALA A 8 -40.50 51.22 -22.44
CA ALA A 8 -39.60 50.59 -21.48
C ALA A 8 -40.05 50.97 -20.06
N SER A 9 -40.59 50.00 -19.31
CA SER A 9 -40.85 50.16 -17.88
C SER A 9 -39.64 49.66 -17.09
N PHE A 10 -39.05 50.59 -16.32
CA PHE A 10 -38.07 50.32 -15.27
C PHE A 10 -38.72 49.56 -14.11
N ALA A 11 -38.14 48.44 -13.70
CA ALA A 11 -38.38 47.82 -12.40
C ALA A 11 -37.05 47.76 -11.65
N VAL A 12 -36.86 48.66 -10.69
CA VAL A 12 -35.77 48.62 -9.72
C VAL A 12 -36.21 47.66 -8.61
N SER A 13 -35.71 46.43 -8.64
CA SER A 13 -35.88 45.49 -7.53
C SER A 13 -34.71 45.62 -6.56
N LEU A 14 -35.00 46.23 -5.41
CA LEU A 14 -34.12 46.34 -4.26
C LEU A 14 -33.96 44.95 -3.62
N LEU A 15 -32.81 44.31 -3.83
CA LEU A 15 -32.44 43.06 -3.17
C LEU A 15 -31.91 43.36 -1.76
N LEU A 16 -32.72 43.02 -0.75
CA LEU A 16 -32.28 42.95 0.65
C LEU A 16 -31.26 41.80 0.81
N PRO A 17 -30.20 41.97 1.61
CA PRO A 17 -29.28 40.87 1.90
C PRO A 17 -29.99 39.85 2.82
N LEU A 18 -30.17 38.64 2.31
CA LEU A 18 -30.54 37.48 3.11
C LEU A 18 -29.43 37.21 4.13
N ALA A 19 -29.74 37.35 5.42
CA ALA A 19 -28.84 36.93 6.48
C ALA A 19 -28.64 35.41 6.41
N VAL A 20 -27.41 34.99 6.09
CA VAL A 20 -27.00 33.58 6.16
C VAL A 20 -26.88 33.21 7.63
N LEU A 21 -27.89 32.52 8.16
CA LEU A 21 -27.76 31.78 9.41
C LEU A 21 -26.74 30.66 9.18
N ALA A 22 -25.57 30.79 9.80
CA ALA A 22 -24.57 29.73 9.84
C ALA A 22 -25.17 28.50 10.55
N GLN A 23 -25.59 27.52 9.76
CA GLN A 23 -25.94 26.21 10.28
C GLN A 23 -24.63 25.54 10.73
N ALA A 24 -24.44 25.40 12.03
CA ALA A 24 -23.38 24.57 12.58
C ALA A 24 -23.61 23.13 12.10
N GLY A 25 -22.94 22.75 11.03
CA GLY A 25 -22.95 21.38 10.54
C GLY A 25 -22.38 20.46 11.63
N SER A 26 -23.14 19.45 12.02
CA SER A 26 -22.65 18.37 12.86
C SER A 26 -21.37 17.77 12.24
N PRO A 27 -20.35 17.42 13.04
CA PRO A 27 -19.16 16.77 12.52
C PRO A 27 -19.55 15.46 11.81
N PRO A 28 -18.85 15.09 10.72
CA PRO A 28 -19.15 13.86 10.01
C PRO A 28 -18.98 12.68 10.98
N SER A 29 -20.04 11.87 11.11
CA SER A 29 -20.00 10.60 11.82
C SER A 29 -18.91 9.72 11.20
N THR A 30 -17.82 9.51 11.93
CA THR A 30 -16.81 8.51 11.59
C THR A 30 -17.44 7.13 11.77
N THR A 31 -18.06 6.61 10.72
CA THR A 31 -18.39 5.18 10.66
C THR A 31 -17.08 4.39 10.71
N PRO A 32 -16.92 3.43 11.63
CA PRO A 32 -15.79 2.53 11.60
C PRO A 32 -15.84 1.75 10.28
N ILE A 33 -14.75 1.79 9.51
CA ILE A 33 -14.60 0.96 8.32
C ILE A 33 -14.60 -0.50 8.79
N SER A 34 -15.56 -1.29 8.31
CA SER A 34 -15.71 -2.71 8.63
C SER A 34 -14.44 -3.49 8.23
N PRO A 35 -13.91 -4.41 9.07
CA PRO A 35 -12.61 -5.07 8.84
C PRO A 35 -12.61 -6.20 7.81
N ASP A 36 -13.66 -6.36 6.98
CA ASP A 36 -13.81 -7.52 6.07
C ASP A 36 -12.98 -7.46 4.77
N THR A 37 -11.87 -6.74 4.76
CA THR A 37 -10.82 -6.90 3.74
C THR A 37 -9.63 -7.63 4.36
N ALA A 38 -9.68 -8.97 4.35
CA ALA A 38 -8.57 -9.83 4.74
C ALA A 38 -7.40 -9.69 3.75
N SER A 39 -6.68 -8.57 3.86
CA SER A 39 -5.29 -8.38 3.49
C SER A 39 -4.41 -8.86 4.66
N CYS A 40 -3.12 -9.07 4.46
CA CYS A 40 -2.18 -9.48 5.51
C CYS A 40 -1.90 -8.31 6.51
N ALA A 41 -2.93 -7.54 6.85
CA ALA A 41 -2.89 -6.19 7.38
C ALA A 41 -3.50 -6.03 8.77
N ALA A 42 -4.03 -7.10 9.36
CA ALA A 42 -4.84 -7.01 10.57
C ALA A 42 -3.99 -7.15 11.85
N ALA A 43 -3.76 -6.02 12.53
CA ALA A 43 -2.90 -5.86 13.71
C ALA A 43 -3.29 -6.71 14.94
N GLN A 44 -2.27 -7.08 15.75
CA GLN A 44 -2.38 -7.68 17.09
C GLN A 44 -1.35 -7.04 18.06
N PRO A 45 -1.54 -7.13 19.40
CA PRO A 45 -0.67 -6.51 20.39
C PRO A 45 0.73 -7.14 20.41
N TYR A 46 1.73 -6.36 20.82
CA TYR A 46 3.14 -6.73 20.95
C TYR A 46 3.31 -7.97 21.86
N LEU A 47 3.21 -9.16 21.28
CA LEU A 47 3.70 -10.37 21.92
C LEU A 47 5.23 -10.25 21.98
N SER A 48 5.80 -10.61 23.12
CA SER A 48 7.18 -11.08 23.22
C SER A 48 7.30 -12.38 22.41
N ILE A 49 7.27 -12.27 21.09
CA ILE A 49 7.52 -13.42 20.22
C ILE A 49 8.95 -13.85 20.50
N ARG A 50 9.11 -15.09 20.98
CA ARG A 50 10.42 -15.70 21.16
C ARG A 50 11.16 -15.55 19.84
N GLY A 51 12.37 -14.98 19.85
CA GLY A 51 13.08 -14.58 18.63
C GLY A 51 13.14 -15.66 17.55
N ALA A 52 13.24 -16.95 17.90
CA ALA A 52 13.19 -18.04 16.92
C ALA A 52 11.85 -18.15 16.17
N ALA A 53 10.73 -17.96 16.85
CA ALA A 53 9.40 -18.16 16.27
C ALA A 53 9.06 -17.16 15.16
N ILE A 54 9.61 -15.93 15.19
CA ILE A 54 9.45 -15.01 14.05
C ILE A 54 10.21 -15.53 12.82
N TRP A 55 11.36 -16.16 12.99
CA TRP A 55 12.17 -16.69 11.88
C TRP A 55 11.59 -17.98 11.31
N ASP A 56 11.17 -18.90 12.18
CA ASP A 56 10.59 -20.18 11.78
C ASP A 56 9.29 -20.01 10.96
N ALA A 57 8.55 -18.92 11.20
CA ALA A 57 7.32 -18.62 10.50
C ALA A 57 7.51 -18.13 9.05
N GLN A 58 8.72 -17.67 8.67
CA GLN A 58 8.94 -16.94 7.42
C GLN A 58 8.57 -17.72 6.15
N PRO A 59 8.98 -19.00 5.96
CA PRO A 59 8.61 -19.75 4.77
C PRO A 59 7.09 -19.91 4.61
N GLY A 60 6.38 -20.09 5.74
CA GLY A 60 4.92 -20.19 5.77
C GLY A 60 4.24 -18.88 5.42
N LEU A 61 4.75 -17.75 5.94
CA LEU A 61 4.23 -16.42 5.62
C LEU A 61 4.43 -16.06 4.15
N ILE A 62 5.61 -16.35 3.58
CA ILE A 62 5.90 -16.13 2.16
C ILE A 62 4.93 -16.94 1.29
N SER A 63 4.83 -18.24 1.57
CA SER A 63 3.95 -19.16 0.82
C SER A 63 2.50 -18.70 0.88
N LYS A 64 2.01 -18.31 2.07
CA LYS A 64 0.67 -17.79 2.28
C LYS A 64 0.42 -16.53 1.46
N CYS A 65 1.33 -15.55 1.48
CA CYS A 65 1.16 -14.30 0.72
C CYS A 65 1.16 -14.55 -0.79
N LEU A 66 2.08 -15.38 -1.30
CA LEU A 66 2.17 -15.67 -2.74
C LEU A 66 0.99 -16.48 -3.28
N ALA A 67 0.35 -17.29 -2.43
CA ALA A 67 -0.85 -18.06 -2.77
C ALA A 67 -2.13 -17.19 -2.86
N LEU A 68 -2.14 -16.01 -2.23
CA LEU A 68 -3.28 -15.09 -2.29
C LEU A 68 -3.34 -14.27 -3.59
N ILE A 69 -2.24 -14.20 -4.32
CA ILE A 69 -2.19 -13.50 -5.60
C ILE A 69 -3.02 -14.30 -6.63
N PRO A 70 -3.99 -13.66 -7.31
CA PRO A 70 -4.78 -14.32 -8.34
C PRO A 70 -3.92 -14.95 -9.43
N ALA A 71 -4.46 -16.01 -10.04
CA ALA A 71 -3.86 -16.57 -11.25
C ALA A 71 -3.81 -15.51 -12.36
N ARG A 72 -2.80 -15.63 -13.23
CA ARG A 72 -2.61 -14.77 -14.40
C ARG A 72 -3.83 -14.85 -15.31
N ALA A 73 -4.41 -13.71 -15.69
CA ALA A 73 -5.41 -13.63 -16.75
C ALA A 73 -4.70 -13.59 -18.12
N ALA A 74 -5.21 -14.35 -19.09
CA ALA A 74 -4.56 -14.49 -20.39
C ALA A 74 -4.93 -13.37 -21.39
N ASP A 75 -6.06 -12.72 -21.17
CA ASP A 75 -6.72 -11.78 -22.10
C ASP A 75 -6.37 -10.31 -21.83
N HIS A 76 -5.75 -9.99 -20.69
CA HIS A 76 -5.33 -8.63 -20.35
C HIS A 76 -4.01 -8.61 -19.56
N PRO A 77 -3.29 -7.47 -19.52
CA PRO A 77 -2.12 -7.29 -18.68
C PRO A 77 -2.39 -7.62 -17.20
N ASN A 78 -1.41 -8.24 -16.54
CA ASN A 78 -1.44 -8.49 -15.11
C ASN A 78 -0.47 -7.56 -14.40
N ILE A 79 -0.92 -6.94 -13.31
CA ILE A 79 -0.12 -6.05 -12.48
C ILE A 79 0.15 -6.74 -11.15
N TYR A 80 1.39 -7.13 -10.91
CA TYR A 80 1.85 -7.68 -9.64
C TYR A 80 2.43 -6.56 -8.80
N THR A 81 2.11 -6.50 -7.51
CA THR A 81 2.54 -5.41 -6.65
C THR A 81 3.19 -5.95 -5.39
N VAL A 82 4.28 -5.31 -4.99
CA VAL A 82 4.99 -5.61 -3.75
C VAL A 82 5.42 -4.30 -3.10
N ALA A 83 5.21 -4.19 -1.78
CA ALA A 83 5.69 -3.09 -0.98
C ALA A 83 6.64 -3.60 0.10
N ILE A 84 7.77 -2.92 0.28
CA ILE A 84 8.87 -3.36 1.16
C ILE A 84 9.21 -2.23 2.12
N SER A 85 9.06 -2.49 3.42
CA SER A 85 9.41 -1.58 4.51
C SER A 85 10.42 -2.24 5.48
N PRO A 86 11.74 -2.16 5.20
CA PRO A 86 12.76 -2.88 5.97
C PRO A 86 13.16 -2.20 7.28
N HIS A 87 12.72 -0.96 7.56
CA HIS A 87 13.00 -0.29 8.82
C HIS A 87 11.85 -0.45 9.81
N GLY A 88 12.06 -1.27 10.84
CA GLY A 88 11.03 -1.71 11.80
C GLY A 88 10.95 -0.92 13.10
N THR A 89 11.89 -0.02 13.39
CA THR A 89 11.88 0.73 14.66
C THR A 89 10.72 1.74 14.75
N GLN A 90 10.07 2.01 13.62
CA GLN A 90 8.92 2.91 13.48
C GLN A 90 7.84 2.26 12.62
N ASN A 91 6.57 2.44 13.02
CA ASN A 91 5.44 1.90 12.25
C ASN A 91 5.08 2.75 11.01
N LEU A 92 5.73 3.91 10.80
CA LEU A 92 5.41 4.82 9.70
C LEU A 92 5.60 4.15 8.33
N PHE A 93 6.74 3.51 8.11
CA PHE A 93 7.07 2.92 6.82
C PHE A 93 6.13 1.76 6.45
N SER A 94 5.75 0.93 7.41
CA SER A 94 4.73 -0.12 7.18
C SER A 94 3.36 0.49 6.82
N ARG A 95 2.93 1.56 7.51
CA ARG A 95 1.67 2.24 7.18
C ARG A 95 1.70 2.83 5.77
N GLU A 96 2.81 3.43 5.38
CA GLU A 96 3.00 3.99 4.03
C GLU A 96 3.02 2.88 2.96
N ALA A 97 3.78 1.80 3.19
CA ALA A 97 3.79 0.62 2.31
C ALA A 97 2.39 0.03 2.11
N ARG A 98 1.62 -0.09 3.20
CA ARG A 98 0.24 -0.58 3.16
C ARG A 98 -0.68 0.37 2.39
N LEU A 99 -0.53 1.68 2.58
CA LEU A 99 -1.28 2.68 1.82
C LEU A 99 -0.95 2.60 0.34
N ALA A 100 0.33 2.44 -0.04
CA ALA A 100 0.73 2.27 -1.43
C ALA A 100 0.04 1.05 -2.07
N LEU A 101 0.05 -0.11 -1.40
CA LEU A 101 -0.67 -1.30 -1.89
C LEU A 101 -2.17 -1.06 -2.05
N GLN A 102 -2.82 -0.36 -1.11
CA GLN A 102 -4.24 -0.02 -1.22
C GLN A 102 -4.52 0.87 -2.43
N ARG A 103 -3.65 1.85 -2.71
CA ARG A 103 -3.80 2.74 -3.87
C ARG A 103 -3.57 1.99 -5.18
N LEU A 104 -2.56 1.13 -5.24
CA LEU A 104 -2.30 0.29 -6.42
C LEU A 104 -3.48 -0.67 -6.68
N ALA A 105 -4.02 -1.30 -5.64
CA ALA A 105 -5.20 -2.15 -5.74
C ALA A 105 -6.42 -1.38 -6.26
N ALA A 106 -6.68 -0.18 -5.72
CA ALA A 106 -7.81 0.66 -6.13
C ALA A 106 -7.70 1.14 -7.58
N ASN A 107 -6.47 1.43 -8.05
CA ASN A 107 -6.24 1.97 -9.39
C ASN A 107 -6.16 0.89 -10.47
N TYR A 108 -5.65 -0.31 -10.16
CA TYR A 108 -5.34 -1.35 -11.16
C TYR A 108 -6.17 -2.63 -11.03
N GLY A 109 -6.78 -2.93 -9.87
CA GLY A 109 -7.61 -4.12 -9.69
C GLY A 109 -6.88 -5.44 -9.98
N GLY A 110 -7.63 -6.49 -10.35
CA GLY A 110 -7.07 -7.77 -10.80
C GLY A 110 -6.02 -8.37 -9.86
N THR A 111 -4.86 -8.72 -10.40
CA THR A 111 -3.72 -9.24 -9.61
C THR A 111 -3.17 -8.23 -8.60
N ALA A 112 -3.32 -6.91 -8.85
CA ALA A 112 -2.84 -5.86 -7.94
C ALA A 112 -3.71 -5.78 -6.66
N GLN A 113 -4.92 -6.34 -6.67
CA GLN A 113 -5.80 -6.40 -5.49
C GLN A 113 -5.19 -7.18 -4.33
N ARG A 114 -4.23 -8.08 -4.61
CA ARG A 114 -3.58 -8.96 -3.64
C ARG A 114 -2.07 -8.79 -3.64
N GLY A 115 -1.61 -7.54 -3.61
CA GLY A 115 -0.19 -7.20 -3.47
C GLY A 115 0.44 -7.77 -2.20
N VAL A 116 1.75 -8.00 -2.25
CA VAL A 116 2.53 -8.54 -1.14
C VAL A 116 3.14 -7.40 -0.32
N LEU A 117 3.05 -7.47 1.00
CA LEU A 117 3.79 -6.59 1.91
C LEU A 117 4.92 -7.39 2.55
N LEU A 118 6.13 -6.82 2.58
CA LEU A 118 7.20 -7.26 3.47
C LEU A 118 7.49 -6.14 4.46
N SER A 119 7.49 -6.44 5.76
CA SER A 119 7.59 -5.40 6.80
C SER A 119 8.38 -5.89 8.00
N ASN A 120 9.27 -5.02 8.49
CA ASN A 120 9.96 -5.23 9.76
C ASN A 120 9.28 -4.52 10.94
N ALA A 121 8.10 -3.92 10.74
CA ALA A 121 7.34 -3.32 11.84
C ALA A 121 6.79 -4.43 12.77
N PRO A 122 6.93 -4.31 14.11
CA PRO A 122 6.47 -5.33 15.05
C PRO A 122 5.00 -5.71 14.95
N ILE A 123 4.16 -4.75 14.56
CA ILE A 123 2.73 -4.95 14.38
C ILE A 123 2.41 -5.96 13.25
N ASP A 124 3.38 -6.26 12.38
CA ASP A 124 3.23 -7.12 11.21
C ASP A 124 3.92 -8.49 11.34
N TYR A 125 4.69 -8.76 12.40
CA TYR A 125 5.58 -9.93 12.51
C TYR A 125 4.92 -11.30 12.27
N THR A 126 3.64 -11.45 12.57
CA THR A 126 2.89 -12.70 12.40
C THR A 126 1.91 -12.66 11.22
N LEU A 127 1.88 -11.54 10.51
CA LEU A 127 0.90 -11.25 9.47
C LEU A 127 1.52 -11.33 8.09
N VAL A 128 2.74 -10.80 7.95
CA VAL A 128 3.46 -10.69 6.67
C VAL A 128 4.91 -11.16 6.84
N PRO A 129 5.58 -11.56 5.75
CA PRO A 129 7.01 -11.83 5.78
C PRO A 129 7.80 -10.61 6.28
N LEU A 130 8.83 -10.86 7.07
CA LEU A 130 9.84 -9.87 7.39
C LEU A 130 10.50 -9.39 6.10
N ALA A 131 10.80 -8.09 6.04
CA ALA A 131 11.58 -7.48 4.97
C ALA A 131 13.09 -7.72 5.22
N THR A 132 13.48 -8.99 5.25
CA THR A 132 14.89 -9.42 5.26
C THR A 132 15.38 -9.63 3.84
N ARG A 133 16.70 -9.56 3.64
CA ARG A 133 17.34 -9.82 2.33
C ARG A 133 16.82 -11.09 1.67
N ASP A 134 16.84 -12.22 2.38
CA ASP A 134 16.49 -13.52 1.81
C ASP A 134 15.00 -13.63 1.48
N ASN A 135 14.13 -13.02 2.29
CA ASN A 135 12.70 -13.00 2.01
C ASN A 135 12.37 -12.10 0.82
N ILE A 136 13.06 -10.96 0.69
CA ILE A 136 12.92 -10.05 -0.45
C ILE A 136 13.34 -10.76 -1.74
N LEU A 137 14.50 -11.42 -1.75
CA LEU A 137 14.96 -12.21 -2.90
C LEU A 137 13.93 -13.27 -3.32
N GLN A 138 13.39 -14.02 -2.35
CA GLN A 138 12.39 -15.05 -2.63
C GLN A 138 11.08 -14.48 -3.19
N VAL A 139 10.55 -13.41 -2.59
CA VAL A 139 9.28 -12.82 -3.04
C VAL A 139 9.45 -12.13 -4.39
N LEU A 140 10.51 -11.33 -4.57
CA LEU A 140 10.77 -10.64 -5.83
C LEU A 140 11.06 -11.64 -6.96
N GLY A 141 11.86 -12.68 -6.72
CA GLY A 141 12.08 -13.72 -7.73
C GLY A 141 10.78 -14.43 -8.13
N ALA A 142 9.92 -14.78 -7.17
CA ALA A 142 8.64 -15.42 -7.46
C ALA A 142 7.68 -14.51 -8.23
N LEU A 143 7.61 -13.21 -7.89
CA LEU A 143 6.77 -12.23 -8.58
C LEU A 143 7.34 -11.85 -9.95
N GLY A 144 8.65 -11.72 -10.07
CA GLY A 144 9.38 -11.45 -11.30
C GLY A 144 9.12 -12.55 -12.33
N GLN A 145 9.20 -13.82 -11.93
CA GLN A 145 8.83 -14.94 -12.81
C GLN A 145 7.39 -14.86 -13.31
N ARG A 146 6.44 -14.42 -12.47
CA ARG A 146 5.04 -14.24 -12.87
C ARG A 146 4.86 -13.08 -13.85
N ALA A 147 5.52 -11.95 -13.60
CA ALA A 147 5.51 -10.80 -14.50
C ALA A 147 6.21 -11.12 -15.84
N ASN A 148 7.28 -11.90 -15.83
CA ASN A 148 8.02 -12.29 -17.05
C ASN A 148 7.26 -13.31 -17.91
N ALA A 149 6.12 -13.84 -17.45
CA ALA A 149 5.29 -14.75 -18.24
C ALA A 149 4.70 -14.10 -19.51
N SER A 150 4.66 -12.76 -19.57
CA SER A 150 4.20 -12.00 -20.74
C SER A 150 4.86 -10.62 -20.77
N PRO A 151 5.23 -10.10 -21.96
CA PRO A 151 5.84 -8.77 -22.09
C PRO A 151 4.91 -7.62 -21.68
N ASN A 152 3.61 -7.88 -21.54
CA ASN A 152 2.63 -6.88 -21.12
C ASN A 152 2.36 -6.89 -19.61
N ASP A 153 2.81 -7.90 -18.88
CA ASP A 153 2.61 -7.96 -17.43
C ASP A 153 3.68 -7.11 -16.72
N VAL A 154 3.33 -6.55 -15.57
CA VAL A 154 4.16 -5.57 -14.86
C VAL A 154 4.32 -5.97 -13.41
N LEU A 155 5.55 -5.89 -12.89
CA LEU A 155 5.84 -5.91 -11.46
C LEU A 155 6.10 -4.48 -10.98
N ILE A 156 5.28 -3.99 -10.05
CA ILE A 156 5.49 -2.72 -9.36
C ILE A 156 6.11 -3.02 -7.99
N VAL A 157 7.32 -2.51 -7.78
CA VAL A 157 8.04 -2.57 -6.50
C VAL A 157 8.00 -1.21 -5.83
N TYR A 158 7.39 -1.14 -4.65
CA TYR A 158 7.34 0.06 -3.82
C TYR A 158 8.26 -0.08 -2.60
N LEU A 159 9.25 0.81 -2.48
CA LEU A 159 10.27 0.76 -1.43
C LEU A 159 10.10 1.96 -0.50
N VAL A 160 10.09 1.71 0.81
CA VAL A 160 10.00 2.78 1.80
C VAL A 160 10.87 2.50 3.02
N SER A 161 11.86 3.36 3.23
CA SER A 161 12.77 3.32 4.39
C SER A 161 13.55 4.65 4.48
N HIS A 162 14.44 4.76 5.46
CA HIS A 162 15.59 5.65 5.34
C HIS A 162 16.62 5.06 4.37
N GLY A 163 17.30 5.91 3.62
CA GLY A 163 18.46 5.51 2.82
C GLY A 163 19.77 5.64 3.61
N SER A 164 20.85 5.08 3.06
CA SER A 164 22.23 5.29 3.50
C SER A 164 23.13 5.68 2.33
N SER A 165 24.33 6.17 2.64
CA SER A 165 25.29 6.68 1.65
C SER A 165 25.83 5.63 0.69
N ASP A 166 25.71 4.35 1.05
CA ASP A 166 26.08 3.16 0.27
C ASP A 166 24.92 2.62 -0.60
N ALA A 167 23.90 3.44 -0.85
CA ALA A 167 22.72 3.07 -1.64
C ALA A 167 21.96 1.85 -1.09
N ALA A 168 22.00 1.64 0.24
CA ALA A 168 21.16 0.66 0.91
C ALA A 168 19.90 1.30 1.51
N LEU A 169 18.86 0.49 1.62
CA LEU A 169 17.72 0.76 2.50
C LEU A 169 18.14 0.38 3.92
N GLN A 170 18.05 1.35 4.84
CA GLN A 170 18.24 1.04 6.25
C GLN A 170 17.27 -0.05 6.66
N SER A 171 17.82 -1.14 7.19
CA SER A 171 17.07 -2.32 7.55
C SER A 171 17.28 -2.56 9.04
N ALA A 172 16.19 -2.62 9.80
CA ALA A 172 16.27 -2.81 11.24
C ALA A 172 15.05 -3.57 11.75
N LEU A 173 15.30 -4.47 12.69
CA LEU A 173 14.28 -4.98 13.61
C LEU A 173 14.46 -4.29 14.97
N PRO A 174 13.39 -3.93 15.68
CA PRO A 174 13.50 -3.46 17.05
C PRO A 174 14.22 -4.47 17.96
N GLY A 175 14.89 -3.96 19.00
CA GLY A 175 15.70 -4.76 19.91
C GLY A 175 17.13 -5.03 19.41
N ASN A 176 17.60 -4.31 18.38
CA ASN A 176 18.95 -4.40 17.81
C ASN A 176 19.31 -5.81 17.32
N VAL A 177 18.32 -6.56 16.83
CA VAL A 177 18.56 -7.86 16.19
C VAL A 177 19.34 -7.61 14.90
N PRO A 178 20.55 -8.18 14.73
CA PRO A 178 21.36 -7.94 13.54
C PRO A 178 20.69 -8.58 12.33
N ILE A 179 20.51 -7.79 11.27
CA ILE A 179 20.05 -8.24 9.96
C ILE A 179 20.90 -7.60 8.87
N ILE A 180 20.99 -8.29 7.73
CA ILE A 180 21.69 -7.76 6.56
C ILE A 180 20.83 -6.64 5.95
N ALA A 181 21.46 -5.50 5.68
CA ALA A 181 20.80 -4.39 5.00
C ALA A 181 20.44 -4.74 3.56
N VAL A 182 19.34 -4.19 3.06
CA VAL A 182 18.90 -4.37 1.68
C VAL A 182 19.64 -3.36 0.81
N SER A 183 20.66 -3.81 0.07
CA SER A 183 21.42 -2.97 -0.87
C SER A 183 20.73 -2.84 -2.23
N ALA A 184 21.13 -1.85 -3.02
CA ALA A 184 20.74 -1.74 -4.42
C ALA A 184 21.09 -3.02 -5.22
N ASP A 185 22.29 -3.57 -5.03
CA ASP A 185 22.71 -4.82 -5.68
C ASP A 185 21.80 -5.99 -5.31
N THR A 186 21.42 -6.11 -4.03
CA THR A 186 20.47 -7.15 -3.58
C THR A 186 19.13 -7.03 -4.30
N LEU A 187 18.65 -5.80 -4.56
CA LEU A 187 17.40 -5.58 -5.28
C LEU A 187 17.56 -5.85 -6.78
N ALA A 188 18.72 -5.54 -7.36
CA ALA A 188 19.03 -5.86 -8.75
C ALA A 188 19.07 -7.38 -8.98
N ASP A 189 19.84 -8.11 -8.17
CA ASP A 189 19.92 -9.58 -8.19
C ASP A 189 18.54 -10.25 -8.07
N ALA A 190 17.61 -9.62 -7.34
CA ALA A 190 16.27 -10.14 -7.12
C ALA A 190 15.34 -10.03 -8.34
N LEU A 191 15.72 -9.21 -9.33
CA LEU A 191 14.90 -8.83 -10.48
C LEU A 191 15.48 -9.28 -11.83
N GLU A 192 16.68 -9.89 -11.83
CA GLU A 192 17.26 -10.59 -12.98
C GLU A 192 16.60 -11.97 -13.21
#